data_AF-A0A528MLN3-F1
#
_entry.id   AF-A0A528MLN3-F1
#
_cell.length_a   1.000
_cell.length_b   1.000
_cell.length_c   1.000
_cell.angle_alpha   90.00
_cell.angle_beta   90.00
_cell.angle_gamma   90.00
#
_symmetry.space_group_name_H-M   'P 1'
#
loop_
_entity.id
_entity.type
_entity.pdbx_description
1 polymer ?
#
loop_
_entity_poly.entity_id
_entity_poly.type
_entity_poly.pdbx_seq_one_letter_code
_entity_poly.pdbx_strand_id
1 'polypeptide(L)'
;MNTNAADNGEFGQRSAPSGPIVPKTASEALRPEAGTPPPKRSRASRSQFVVFMNFVISLVMLLVLAAGFALYFGKQEFNEPGPSANADTFLVKPNTGVQEIAEQLERRGLI
;
A
#
# COMPACT_ATOMS: atom_id res chain seq x y z
N MET A 1 -19.27 25.04 34.55
CA MET A 1 -18.44 23.98 33.95
C MET A 1 -19.34 23.06 33.14
N ASN A 2 -19.07 22.91 31.84
CA ASN A 2 -19.63 21.82 31.03
C ASN A 2 -18.61 20.68 31.01
N THR A 3 -19.07 19.44 31.18
CA THR A 3 -18.31 18.23 30.85
C THR A 3 -19.04 17.47 29.73
N ASN A 4 -18.28 17.25 28.66
CA ASN A 4 -18.34 16.20 27.62
C ASN A 4 -19.05 14.89 28.06
N ALA A 5 -19.55 14.00 27.21
CA ALA A 5 -19.73 13.92 25.76
C ALA A 5 -20.52 12.62 25.47
N ALA A 6 -20.98 12.53 24.21
CA ALA A 6 -21.46 11.35 23.50
C ALA A 6 -22.85 10.83 23.91
N ASP A 7 -23.83 11.01 23.02
CA ASP A 7 -24.54 9.82 22.55
C ASP A 7 -25.31 10.05 21.24
N ASN A 8 -25.19 9.03 20.38
CA ASN A 8 -26.14 8.55 19.39
C ASN A 8 -26.45 9.34 18.10
N GLY A 9 -26.14 8.66 16.99
CA GLY A 9 -26.54 9.02 15.65
C GLY A 9 -28.06 9.10 15.51
N GLU A 10 -28.53 10.29 15.18
CA GLU A 10 -29.91 10.54 14.82
C GLU A 10 -30.11 10.28 13.31
N PHE A 11 -30.31 8.99 13.01
CA PHE A 11 -31.11 8.58 11.87
C PHE A 11 -32.53 9.11 12.06
N GLY A 12 -33.00 9.96 11.16
CA GLY A 12 -34.40 10.36 11.16
C GLY A 12 -34.59 11.66 10.41
N GLN A 13 -35.16 11.55 9.21
CA GLN A 13 -35.74 12.68 8.50
C GLN A 13 -36.58 13.54 9.46
N ARG A 14 -36.30 14.84 9.52
CA ARG A 14 -37.25 15.79 10.10
C ARG A 14 -38.57 15.65 9.35
N SER A 15 -39.58 15.07 10.00
CA SER A 15 -40.95 15.08 9.52
C SER A 15 -41.37 16.52 9.27
N ALA A 16 -41.63 16.86 8.01
CA ALA A 16 -42.27 18.12 7.66
C ALA A 16 -43.67 18.18 8.33
N PRO A 17 -44.12 19.36 8.81
CA PRO A 17 -45.40 19.49 9.49
C PRO A 17 -46.54 19.06 8.55
N SER A 18 -47.41 18.17 9.03
CA SER A 18 -48.57 17.65 8.30
C SER A 18 -49.53 18.78 7.95
N GLY A 19 -49.54 19.19 6.68
CA GLY A 19 -50.59 20.03 6.13
C GLY A 19 -51.92 19.27 5.96
N PRO A 20 -53.04 19.96 5.72
CA PRO A 20 -54.36 19.35 5.58
C PRO A 20 -54.37 18.24 4.52
N ILE A 21 -54.96 17.09 4.85
CA ILE A 21 -55.07 15.92 3.97
C ILE A 21 -56.08 16.23 2.87
N VAL A 22 -55.60 16.52 1.66
CA VAL A 22 -56.44 16.60 0.46
C VAL A 22 -56.56 15.20 -0.14
N PRO A 23 -57.78 14.66 -0.35
CA PRO A 23 -57.94 13.34 -0.94
C PRO A 23 -57.43 13.31 -2.39
N LYS A 24 -56.46 12.43 -2.70
CA LYS A 24 -56.03 12.16 -4.08
C LYS A 24 -57.16 11.44 -4.84
N THR A 25 -57.39 11.82 -6.09
CA THR A 25 -58.40 11.17 -6.95
C THR A 25 -57.82 9.89 -7.60
N ALA A 26 -58.68 8.93 -7.97
CA ALA A 26 -58.25 7.64 -8.53
C ALA A 26 -57.37 7.76 -9.80
N SER A 27 -57.62 8.78 -10.64
CA SER A 27 -56.79 9.08 -11.81
C SER A 27 -55.40 9.60 -11.47
N GLU A 28 -55.19 10.10 -10.26
CA GLU A 28 -53.90 10.62 -9.80
C GLU A 28 -53.02 9.52 -9.20
N ALA A 29 -53.62 8.45 -8.64
CA ALA A 29 -52.92 7.26 -8.18
C ALA A 29 -52.34 6.41 -9.33
N LEU A 30 -52.86 6.57 -10.55
CA LEU A 30 -52.41 5.87 -11.75
C LEU A 30 -51.29 6.63 -12.51
N ARG A 31 -50.92 7.83 -12.05
CA ARG A 31 -49.79 8.55 -12.64
C ARG A 31 -48.48 7.96 -12.09
N PRO A 32 -47.55 7.51 -12.93
CA PRO A 32 -46.24 7.09 -12.46
C PRO A 32 -45.53 8.26 -11.77
N GLU A 33 -45.39 8.18 -10.44
CA GLU A 33 -44.55 9.11 -9.68
C GLU A 33 -43.11 8.95 -10.18
N ALA A 34 -42.43 10.05 -10.49
CA ALA A 34 -41.04 10.01 -10.91
C ALA A 34 -40.21 9.36 -9.79
N GLY A 35 -39.54 8.24 -10.09
CA GLY A 35 -38.76 7.49 -9.11
C GLY A 35 -37.77 8.38 -8.36
N THR A 36 -37.49 8.03 -7.11
CA THR A 36 -36.59 8.80 -6.24
C THR A 36 -35.26 9.04 -6.95
N PRO A 37 -34.78 10.29 -7.05
CA PRO A 37 -33.53 10.57 -7.74
C PRO A 37 -32.39 9.75 -7.13
N PRO A 38 -31.47 9.21 -7.93
CA PRO A 38 -30.41 8.33 -7.46
C PRO A 38 -29.59 9.04 -6.36
N PRO A 39 -29.17 8.30 -5.31
CA PRO A 39 -28.44 8.89 -4.20
C PRO A 39 -27.18 9.58 -4.72
N LYS A 40 -26.99 10.82 -4.27
CA LYS A 40 -25.84 11.64 -4.66
C LYS A 40 -24.58 10.89 -4.24
N ARG A 41 -23.80 10.40 -5.21
CA ARG A 41 -22.54 9.67 -4.95
C ARG A 41 -21.66 10.50 -4.02
N SER A 42 -21.05 9.84 -3.02
CA SER A 42 -20.26 10.53 -2.00
C SER A 42 -19.06 11.25 -2.66
N ARG A 43 -18.82 12.50 -2.24
CA ARG A 43 -17.67 13.29 -2.73
C ARG A 43 -16.37 12.84 -2.06
N ALA A 44 -16.46 12.15 -0.92
CA ALA A 44 -15.33 11.64 -0.17
C ALA A 44 -14.54 10.57 -0.93
N SER A 45 -15.21 9.75 -1.76
CA SER A 45 -14.52 8.76 -2.61
C SER A 45 -13.72 9.37 -3.76
N ARG A 46 -13.80 10.70 -3.96
CA ARG A 46 -13.00 11.47 -4.94
C ARG A 46 -11.98 12.40 -4.27
N SER A 47 -11.70 12.24 -2.97
CA SER A 47 -10.65 13.02 -2.31
C SER A 47 -9.30 12.69 -2.94
N GLN A 48 -8.69 13.67 -3.61
CA GLN A 48 -7.37 13.53 -4.26
C GLN A 48 -6.29 13.12 -3.24
N PHE A 49 -6.45 13.53 -1.99
CA PHE A 49 -5.57 13.09 -0.90
C PHE A 49 -5.65 11.58 -0.66
N VAL A 50 -6.85 10.99 -0.70
CA VAL A 50 -7.03 9.54 -0.52
C VAL A 50 -6.44 8.76 -1.70
N VAL A 51 -6.63 9.27 -2.93
CA VAL A 51 -6.02 8.67 -4.13
C VAL A 51 -4.50 8.73 -4.06
N PHE A 52 -3.94 9.87 -3.65
CA PHE A 52 -2.51 10.02 -3.45
C PHE A 52 -1.98 9.07 -2.36
N MET A 53 -2.68 8.95 -1.22
CA MET A 53 -2.27 8.03 -0.16
C MET A 53 -2.29 6.58 -0.62
N ASN A 54 -3.30 6.17 -1.39
CA ASN A 54 -3.35 4.82 -1.98
C ASN A 54 -2.17 4.58 -2.94
N PHE A 55 -1.79 5.58 -3.74
CA PHE A 55 -0.60 5.51 -4.58
C PHE A 55 0.67 5.35 -3.75
N VAL A 56 0.83 6.12 -2.66
CA VAL A 56 1.99 6.00 -1.76
C VAL A 56 2.05 4.60 -1.15
N ILE A 57 0.93 4.07 -0.66
CA ILE A 57 0.87 2.71 -0.10
C ILE A 57 1.25 1.67 -1.17
N SER A 58 0.73 1.82 -2.40
CA SER A 58 1.05 0.93 -3.51
C SER A 58 2.54 1.01 -3.91
N LEU A 59 3.11 2.21 -3.90
CA LEU A 59 4.53 2.45 -4.17
C LEU A 59 5.42 1.82 -3.09
N VAL A 60 5.06 1.98 -1.81
CA VAL A 60 5.77 1.34 -0.70
C VAL A 60 5.71 -0.18 -0.84
N MET A 61 4.54 -0.73 -1.17
CA MET A 61 4.41 -2.17 -1.40
C MET A 61 5.30 -2.64 -2.55
N LEU A 62 5.35 -1.89 -3.66
CA LEU A 62 6.25 -2.18 -4.78
C LEU A 62 7.73 -2.14 -4.37
N LEU A 63 8.14 -1.15 -3.56
CA LEU A 63 9.51 -1.06 -3.04
C LEU A 63 9.86 -2.22 -2.12
N VAL A 64 8.95 -2.66 -1.25
CA VAL A 64 9.14 -3.82 -0.38
C VAL A 64 9.34 -5.10 -1.21
N LEU A 65 8.52 -5.30 -2.24
CA LEU A 65 8.69 -6.43 -3.16
C LEU A 65 10.05 -6.35 -3.87
N ALA A 66 10.40 -5.20 -4.45
CA ALA A 66 11.67 -5.00 -5.13
C ALA A 66 12.88 -5.26 -4.22
N ALA A 67 12.83 -4.77 -2.98
CA ALA A 67 13.86 -5.04 -1.97
C ALA A 67 13.94 -6.53 -1.63
N GLY A 68 12.79 -7.20 -1.47
CA GLY A 68 12.73 -8.64 -1.25
C GLY A 68 13.38 -9.44 -2.38
N PHE A 69 13.07 -9.09 -3.64
CA PHE A 69 13.70 -9.70 -4.82
C PHE A 69 15.20 -9.43 -4.86
N ALA A 70 15.64 -8.18 -4.65
CA ALA A 70 17.05 -7.81 -4.67
C ALA A 70 17.86 -8.54 -3.58
N LEU A 71 17.31 -8.64 -2.36
CA LEU A 71 17.94 -9.38 -1.27
C LEU A 71 17.96 -10.88 -1.55
N TYR A 72 16.90 -11.44 -2.15
CA TYR A 72 16.87 -12.84 -2.54
C TYR A 72 17.95 -13.16 -3.59
N PHE A 73 18.03 -12.35 -4.65
CA PHE A 73 19.00 -12.52 -5.72
C PHE A 73 20.44 -12.30 -5.22
N GLY A 74 20.66 -11.25 -4.43
CA GLY A 74 21.96 -11.02 -3.79
C GLY A 74 22.35 -12.18 -2.89
N LYS A 75 21.45 -12.63 -2.00
CA LYS A 75 21.71 -13.79 -1.13
C LYS A 75 22.00 -15.04 -1.96
N GLN A 76 21.32 -15.27 -3.06
CA GLN A 76 21.59 -16.41 -3.94
C GLN A 76 23.03 -16.35 -4.45
N GLU A 77 23.42 -15.25 -5.09
CA GLU A 77 24.79 -15.04 -5.60
C GLU A 77 25.85 -15.20 -4.50
N PHE A 78 25.61 -14.63 -3.30
CA PHE A 78 26.54 -14.73 -2.17
C PHE A 78 26.71 -16.15 -1.62
N ASN A 79 25.71 -17.01 -1.76
CA ASN A 79 25.78 -18.40 -1.28
C ASN A 79 26.19 -19.38 -2.37
N GLU A 80 26.29 -18.92 -3.62
CA GLU A 80 26.79 -19.78 -4.69
C GLU A 80 28.25 -20.17 -4.40
N PRO A 81 28.68 -21.38 -4.80
CA PRO A 81 30.06 -21.80 -4.63
C PRO A 81 30.98 -20.78 -5.30
N GLY A 82 31.88 -20.19 -4.52
CA GLY A 82 32.90 -19.29 -5.05
C GLY A 82 33.80 -19.99 -6.07
N PRO A 83 34.61 -19.23 -6.83
CA PRO A 83 35.40 -19.75 -7.95
C PRO A 83 36.35 -20.90 -7.56
N SER A 84 36.80 -20.95 -6.31
CA SER A 84 37.54 -22.08 -5.79
C SER A 84 36.61 -23.17 -5.27
N ALA A 85 36.47 -24.27 -6.03
CA ALA A 85 35.72 -25.45 -5.62
C ALA A 85 36.37 -26.22 -4.45
N ASN A 86 37.62 -25.90 -4.09
CA ASN A 86 38.38 -26.57 -3.03
C ASN A 86 38.95 -25.54 -2.04
N ALA A 87 39.09 -25.95 -0.77
CA ALA A 87 39.81 -25.15 0.22
C ALA A 87 41.31 -25.16 -0.12
N ASP A 88 41.87 -23.98 -0.42
CA ASP A 88 43.27 -23.83 -0.80
C ASP A 88 44.06 -23.05 0.27
N THR A 89 45.33 -23.38 0.46
CA THR A 89 46.18 -22.75 1.48
C THR A 89 47.17 -21.81 0.83
N PHE A 90 47.05 -20.51 1.13
CA PHE A 90 47.90 -19.47 0.57
C PHE A 90 48.84 -18.87 1.62
N LEU A 91 50.15 -18.92 1.36
CA LEU A 91 51.18 -18.34 2.22
C LEU A 91 51.39 -16.86 1.91
N VAL A 92 51.02 -15.99 2.85
CA VAL A 92 51.26 -14.55 2.76
C VAL A 92 52.63 -14.21 3.35
N LYS A 93 53.44 -13.45 2.60
CA LYS A 93 54.74 -12.98 3.12
C LYS A 93 54.53 -11.90 4.19
N PRO A 94 55.35 -11.86 5.25
CA PRO A 94 55.30 -10.78 6.23
C PRO A 94 55.47 -9.41 5.56
N ASN A 95 54.72 -8.40 6.01
CA ASN A 95 54.70 -7.04 5.46
C ASN A 95 54.08 -6.88 4.05
N THR A 96 53.32 -7.88 3.55
CA THR A 96 52.56 -7.72 2.30
C THR A 96 51.31 -6.88 2.54
N GLY A 97 51.06 -5.88 1.68
CA GLY A 97 49.88 -5.01 1.76
C GLY A 97 48.59 -5.70 1.30
N VAL A 98 47.44 -5.22 1.79
CA VAL A 98 46.11 -5.80 1.48
C VAL A 98 45.83 -5.85 -0.03
N GLN A 99 46.21 -4.80 -0.76
CA GLN A 99 46.00 -4.74 -2.21
C GLN A 99 46.83 -5.79 -2.96
N GLU A 100 48.08 -6.00 -2.54
CA GLU A 100 48.95 -7.00 -3.16
C GLU A 100 48.51 -8.43 -2.80
N ILE A 101 47.95 -8.65 -1.61
CA ILE A 101 47.30 -9.91 -1.25
C ILE A 101 46.09 -10.16 -2.17
N ALA A 102 45.23 -9.16 -2.39
CA ALA A 102 44.07 -9.29 -3.25
C ALA A 102 44.46 -9.65 -4.70
N GLU A 103 45.44 -8.96 -5.28
CA GLU A 103 45.93 -9.30 -6.63
C GLU A 103 46.54 -10.70 -6.70
N GLN A 104 47.21 -11.17 -5.63
CA GLN A 104 47.76 -12.53 -5.60
C GLN A 104 46.68 -13.60 -5.47
N LEU A 105 45.56 -13.31 -4.79
CA LEU A 105 44.40 -14.19 -4.71
C LEU A 105 43.63 -14.22 -6.03
N GLU A 106 43.40 -13.07 -6.67
CA GLU A 106 42.73 -12.94 -7.97
C GLU A 106 43.52 -13.68 -9.07
N ARG A 107 44.85 -13.48 -9.13
CA ARG A 107 45.73 -14.19 -10.08
C ARG A 107 45.70 -15.72 -9.92
N ARG A 108 45.30 -16.22 -8.76
CA ARG A 108 45.17 -17.65 -8.46
C ARG A 108 43.72 -18.15 -8.62
N GLY A 109 42.76 -17.27 -8.90
CA GLY A 109 41.35 -17.60 -9.02
C GLY A 109 40.68 -17.96 -7.69
N LEU A 110 41.22 -17.47 -6.56
CA LEU A 110 40.70 -17.76 -5.22
C LEU A 110 39.63 -16.77 -4.76
N ILE A 111 39.58 -15.58 -5.38
CA ILE A 111 38.55 -14.55 -5.23
C ILE A 111 38.17 -14.01 -6.61
#